data_AF-A0A2M7G7H4-F1
#
_entry.id   AF-A0A2M7G7H4-F1
#
_cell.length_a   1.000
_cell.length_b   1.000
_cell.length_c   1.000
_cell.angle_alpha   90.00
_cell.angle_beta   90.00
_cell.angle_gamma   90.00
#
_symmetry.space_group_name_H-M   'P 1'
#
loop_
_entity.id
_entity.type
_entity.pdbx_description
1 polymer ?
#
loop_
_entity_poly.entity_id
_entity_poly.type
_entity_poly.pdbx_seq_one_letter_code
_entity_poly.pdbx_strand_id
1 'polypeptide(L)'
;MVYVSPRGAWAASAGTVITLAGHAAAMAPETAIGAASPVGGQGENLASTEETKTKEAMKALVRSYTERRRPEAVALAEETIESAKAASATEALRVGLVDFIANDLEDLLNQLDGYTVQMASGPRTLHTAGAITEEVPMSLIEQLLEILTNPNIVFLLLSIGVQAIFIELSSPGGWVSGFLGAVCLALAAYGMGVLSVNWFGLVFLIIAFVLFIVDIKAPTHGALTTAGIGSFIVGALVLFNSPGTPQFQRVSLPLVILVGILTGLLFAVIIGFALRAQKRPVITGQEGMRGQTGIARTDIDPTGQVQAGSELWTAELAQGCKAIRRGERVEVVTVEGLHLRVRKAGK
;
A
#
# COMPACT_ATOMS: atom_id res chain seq x y z
N MET A 1 3.03 -10.68 -34.33
CA MET A 1 3.21 -12.13 -34.13
C MET A 1 3.16 -12.37 -32.64
N VAL A 2 2.61 -13.49 -32.17
CA VAL A 2 2.55 -13.83 -30.74
C VAL A 2 3.28 -15.14 -30.51
N TYR A 3 4.20 -15.15 -29.54
CA TYR A 3 4.96 -16.33 -29.14
C TYR A 3 4.67 -16.65 -27.68
N VAL A 4 4.05 -17.81 -27.43
CA VAL A 4 3.81 -18.31 -26.06
C VAL A 4 5.09 -18.96 -25.57
N SER A 5 5.81 -18.26 -24.68
CA SER A 5 7.17 -18.58 -24.25
C SER A 5 7.42 -17.99 -22.85
N PRO A 6 8.37 -18.52 -22.06
CA PRO A 6 9.23 -19.68 -22.29
C PRO A 6 8.52 -21.02 -22.13
N ARG A 7 9.27 -22.13 -22.16
CA ARG A 7 8.76 -23.47 -21.80
C ARG A 7 8.03 -23.42 -20.45
N GLY A 8 6.88 -24.09 -20.36
CA GLY A 8 6.02 -24.07 -19.17
C GLY A 8 5.11 -22.85 -19.06
N ALA A 9 5.25 -21.84 -19.93
CA ALA A 9 4.31 -20.73 -20.02
C ALA A 9 2.95 -21.16 -20.59
N TRP A 10 1.95 -20.30 -20.43
CA TRP A 10 0.63 -20.50 -21.02
C TRP A 10 0.08 -19.20 -21.59
N ALA A 11 -0.74 -19.33 -22.63
CA ALA A 11 -1.64 -18.30 -23.12
C ALA A 11 -3.06 -18.69 -22.74
N ALA A 12 -3.44 -18.44 -21.49
CA ALA A 12 -4.78 -18.73 -20.97
C ALA A 12 -5.65 -17.45 -20.98
N SER A 13 -6.98 -17.60 -20.93
CA SER A 13 -7.90 -16.47 -20.84
C SER A 13 -7.68 -15.47 -22.00
N ALA A 14 -7.52 -14.17 -21.71
CA ALA A 14 -7.21 -13.13 -22.68
C ALA A 14 -5.95 -13.45 -23.52
N GLY A 15 -4.97 -14.19 -22.96
CA GLY A 15 -3.78 -14.63 -23.69
C GLY A 15 -4.11 -15.49 -24.91
N THR A 16 -5.15 -16.33 -24.84
CA THR A 16 -5.66 -17.09 -25.99
C THR A 16 -6.12 -16.13 -27.09
N VAL A 17 -6.99 -15.18 -26.74
CA VAL A 17 -7.58 -14.24 -27.70
C VAL A 17 -6.50 -13.38 -28.37
N ILE A 18 -5.52 -12.89 -27.60
CA ILE A 18 -4.36 -12.14 -28.10
C ILE A 18 -3.55 -12.99 -29.09
N THR A 19 -3.28 -14.26 -28.73
CA THR A 19 -2.53 -15.19 -29.58
C THR A 19 -3.26 -15.44 -30.90
N LEU A 20 -4.58 -15.65 -30.86
CA LEU A 20 -5.40 -15.88 -32.05
C LEU A 20 -5.51 -14.65 -32.95
N ALA A 21 -5.54 -13.44 -32.36
CA ALA A 21 -5.53 -12.18 -33.11
C ALA A 21 -4.19 -11.90 -33.82
N GLY A 22 -3.12 -12.63 -33.47
CA GLY A 22 -1.81 -12.48 -34.09
C GLY A 22 -1.80 -12.89 -35.57
N HIS A 23 -1.05 -12.11 -36.37
CA HIS A 23 -0.75 -12.45 -37.78
C HIS A 23 -0.05 -13.81 -37.95
N ALA A 24 0.71 -14.23 -36.94
CA ALA A 24 1.30 -15.56 -36.78
C ALA A 24 1.34 -15.88 -35.28
N ALA A 25 1.17 -17.16 -34.94
CA ALA A 25 1.17 -17.67 -33.58
C ALA A 25 2.16 -18.82 -33.44
N ALA A 26 3.01 -18.77 -32.43
CA ALA A 26 3.95 -19.85 -32.11
C ALA A 26 3.89 -20.19 -30.63
N MET A 27 4.30 -21.40 -30.28
CA MET A 27 4.32 -21.91 -28.91
C MET A 27 5.66 -22.58 -28.63
N ALA A 28 6.22 -22.37 -27.44
CA ALA A 28 7.36 -23.15 -26.99
C ALA A 28 6.91 -24.59 -26.63
N PRO A 29 7.80 -25.59 -26.62
CA PRO A 29 7.48 -26.90 -26.07
C PRO A 29 6.92 -26.81 -24.64
N GLU A 30 6.02 -27.72 -24.28
CA GLU A 30 5.43 -27.79 -22.93
C GLU A 30 4.68 -26.51 -22.50
N THR A 31 4.17 -25.75 -23.47
CA THR A 31 3.24 -24.65 -23.22
C THR A 31 1.79 -25.05 -23.50
N ALA A 32 0.85 -24.26 -22.97
CA ALA A 32 -0.59 -24.46 -23.14
C ALA A 32 -1.30 -23.19 -23.65
N ILE A 33 -2.40 -23.38 -24.37
CA ILE A 33 -3.30 -22.31 -24.85
C ILE A 33 -4.75 -22.70 -24.60
N GLY A 34 -5.63 -21.73 -24.34
CA GLY A 34 -7.08 -21.94 -24.17
C GLY A 34 -7.61 -21.45 -22.83
N ALA A 35 -8.50 -22.22 -22.20
CA ALA A 35 -9.12 -21.88 -20.90
C ALA A 35 -9.60 -20.41 -20.87
N ALA A 36 -10.39 -20.03 -21.88
CA ALA A 36 -10.77 -18.65 -22.15
C ALA A 36 -12.27 -18.38 -21.96
N SER A 37 -12.96 -19.26 -21.23
CA SER A 37 -14.33 -19.00 -20.78
C SER A 37 -14.36 -17.76 -19.88
N PRO A 38 -15.30 -16.83 -20.11
CA PRO A 38 -15.40 -15.61 -19.33
C PRO A 38 -15.81 -15.89 -17.89
N VAL A 39 -15.28 -15.09 -16.96
CA VAL A 39 -15.62 -15.05 -15.54
C VAL A 39 -15.80 -13.60 -15.09
N GLY A 40 -16.42 -13.38 -13.94
CA GLY A 40 -16.54 -12.05 -13.34
C GLY A 40 -15.20 -11.46 -12.89
N GLY A 41 -15.22 -10.18 -12.51
CA GLY A 41 -14.00 -9.42 -12.19
C GLY A 41 -13.24 -9.90 -10.94
N GLN A 42 -13.86 -10.74 -10.10
CA GLN A 42 -13.24 -11.41 -8.97
C GLN A 42 -13.01 -12.91 -9.23
N GLY A 43 -13.18 -13.38 -10.47
CA GLY A 43 -13.06 -14.79 -10.84
C GLY A 43 -14.30 -15.62 -10.50
N GLU A 44 -15.41 -14.98 -10.13
CA GLU A 44 -16.69 -15.61 -9.87
C GLU A 44 -17.41 -16.02 -11.17
N ASN A 45 -18.36 -16.96 -11.05
CA ASN A 45 -19.20 -17.34 -12.18
C ASN A 45 -20.16 -16.20 -12.54
N LEU A 46 -20.34 -15.98 -13.84
CA LEU A 46 -21.32 -15.03 -14.37
C LEU A 46 -22.74 -15.56 -14.18
N ALA A 47 -23.72 -14.67 -14.10
CA ALA A 47 -25.13 -15.05 -14.14
C ALA A 47 -25.46 -15.68 -15.50
N SER A 48 -26.33 -16.70 -15.53
CA SER A 48 -26.56 -17.55 -16.73
C SER A 48 -26.84 -16.77 -18.03
N THR A 49 -27.67 -15.74 -17.97
CA THR A 49 -27.99 -14.89 -19.14
C THR A 49 -26.79 -14.07 -19.61
N GLU A 50 -26.00 -13.55 -18.68
CA GLU A 50 -24.79 -12.76 -18.98
C GLU A 50 -23.65 -13.64 -19.49
N GLU A 51 -23.47 -14.81 -18.88
CA GLU A 51 -22.54 -15.84 -19.33
C GLU A 51 -22.81 -16.21 -20.79
N THR A 52 -24.07 -16.55 -21.11
CA THR A 52 -24.48 -16.93 -22.47
C THR A 52 -24.19 -15.81 -23.46
N LYS A 53 -24.61 -14.56 -23.16
CA LYS A 53 -24.36 -13.41 -24.04
C LYS A 53 -22.87 -13.16 -24.26
N THR A 54 -22.08 -13.25 -23.19
CA THR A 54 -20.64 -13.00 -23.23
C THR A 54 -19.92 -14.08 -24.02
N LYS A 55 -20.24 -15.36 -23.79
CA LYS A 55 -19.70 -16.49 -24.56
C LYS A 55 -20.03 -16.37 -26.04
N GLU A 56 -21.27 -16.09 -26.41
CA GLU A 56 -21.66 -15.91 -27.82
C GLU A 56 -20.90 -14.76 -28.49
N ALA A 57 -20.78 -13.62 -27.82
CA ALA A 57 -20.02 -12.47 -28.34
C ALA A 57 -18.52 -12.80 -28.51
N MET A 58 -17.91 -13.46 -27.52
CA MET A 58 -16.50 -13.85 -27.58
C MET A 58 -16.24 -14.95 -28.62
N LYS A 59 -17.16 -15.92 -28.78
CA LYS A 59 -17.08 -16.93 -29.84
C LYS A 59 -17.10 -16.28 -31.23
N ALA A 60 -18.01 -15.33 -31.46
CA ALA A 60 -18.05 -14.57 -32.71
C ALA A 60 -16.72 -13.83 -32.98
N LEU A 61 -16.11 -13.25 -31.93
CA LEU A 61 -14.83 -12.56 -32.03
C LEU A 61 -13.68 -13.52 -32.40
N VAL A 62 -13.51 -14.63 -31.66
CA VAL A 62 -12.43 -15.59 -31.94
C VAL A 62 -12.61 -16.30 -33.28
N ARG A 63 -13.86 -16.49 -33.74
CA ARG A 63 -14.16 -16.98 -35.09
C ARG A 63 -13.62 -16.03 -36.15
N SER A 64 -13.79 -14.72 -35.99
CA SER A 64 -13.24 -13.72 -36.90
C SER A 64 -11.70 -13.74 -36.92
N TYR A 65 -11.04 -13.91 -35.77
CA TYR A 65 -9.58 -14.00 -35.71
C TYR A 65 -9.01 -15.29 -36.32
N THR A 66 -9.80 -16.35 -36.32
CA THR A 66 -9.38 -17.68 -36.79
C THR A 66 -9.94 -18.05 -38.15
N GLU A 67 -10.67 -17.17 -38.84
CA GLU A 67 -11.28 -17.43 -40.15
C GLU A 67 -10.28 -17.92 -41.21
N ARG A 68 -9.04 -17.44 -41.14
CA ARG A 68 -7.94 -17.86 -42.03
C ARG A 68 -7.37 -19.24 -41.71
N ARG A 69 -7.72 -19.82 -40.57
CA ARG A 69 -7.23 -21.12 -40.08
C ARG A 69 -8.19 -22.23 -40.52
N ARG A 70 -7.79 -23.47 -40.26
CA ARG A 70 -8.60 -24.64 -40.57
C ARG A 70 -9.90 -24.67 -39.75
N PRO A 71 -10.98 -25.29 -40.25
CA PRO A 71 -12.23 -25.43 -39.49
C PRO A 71 -12.06 -26.05 -38.11
N GLU A 72 -11.14 -27.00 -37.95
CA GLU A 72 -10.87 -27.63 -36.65
C GLU A 72 -10.19 -26.69 -35.65
N ALA A 73 -9.37 -25.75 -36.14
CA ALA A 73 -8.78 -24.69 -35.31
C ALA A 73 -9.85 -23.68 -34.87
N VAL A 74 -10.75 -23.28 -35.78
CA VAL A 74 -11.87 -22.39 -35.45
C VAL A 74 -12.76 -23.02 -34.39
N ALA A 75 -13.12 -24.30 -34.57
CA ALA A 75 -13.91 -25.04 -33.59
C ALA A 75 -13.19 -25.13 -32.24
N LEU A 76 -11.89 -25.42 -32.22
CA LEU A 76 -11.12 -25.43 -30.97
C LEU A 76 -11.09 -24.05 -30.31
N ALA A 77 -10.94 -22.97 -31.08
CA ALA A 77 -10.96 -21.61 -30.56
C ALA A 77 -12.29 -21.28 -29.87
N GLU A 78 -13.43 -21.66 -30.46
CA GLU A 78 -14.74 -21.49 -29.84
C GLU A 78 -14.90 -22.33 -28.58
N GLU A 79 -14.43 -23.58 -28.59
CA GLU A 79 -14.44 -24.46 -27.42
C GLU A 79 -13.60 -23.91 -26.25
N THR A 80 -12.54 -23.13 -26.53
CA THR A 80 -11.80 -22.45 -25.45
C THR A 80 -12.67 -21.45 -24.69
N ILE A 81 -13.69 -20.88 -25.34
CA ILE A 81 -14.65 -19.94 -24.76
C ILE A 81 -15.86 -20.68 -24.15
N GLU A 82 -16.40 -21.66 -24.88
CA GLU A 82 -17.63 -22.36 -24.50
C GLU A 82 -17.44 -23.23 -23.25
N SER A 83 -16.44 -24.13 -23.33
CA SER A 83 -16.22 -25.21 -22.37
C SER A 83 -14.90 -25.06 -21.61
N ALA A 84 -14.26 -23.89 -21.72
CA ALA A 84 -12.93 -23.62 -21.16
C ALA A 84 -11.85 -24.62 -21.60
N LYS A 85 -11.98 -25.18 -22.81
CA LYS A 85 -11.03 -26.17 -23.33
C LYS A 85 -9.63 -25.56 -23.44
N ALA A 86 -8.61 -26.35 -23.09
CA ALA A 86 -7.21 -26.03 -23.27
C ALA A 86 -6.54 -27.07 -24.17
N ALA A 87 -5.46 -26.67 -24.82
CA ALA A 87 -4.66 -27.51 -25.70
C ALA A 87 -3.17 -27.30 -25.40
N SER A 88 -2.41 -28.39 -25.44
CA SER A 88 -0.95 -28.34 -25.48
C SER A 88 -0.44 -27.77 -26.81
N ALA A 89 0.82 -27.33 -26.85
CA ALA A 89 1.47 -26.87 -28.08
C ALA A 89 1.30 -27.85 -29.25
N THR A 90 1.43 -29.16 -29.01
CA THR A 90 1.32 -30.18 -30.06
C THR A 90 -0.11 -30.40 -30.55
N GLU A 91 -1.09 -30.32 -29.67
CA GLU A 91 -2.52 -30.39 -30.04
C GLU A 91 -2.93 -29.16 -30.84
N ALA A 92 -2.50 -27.97 -30.38
CA ALA A 92 -2.76 -26.70 -31.05
C ALA A 92 -2.15 -26.67 -32.46
N LEU A 93 -0.90 -27.11 -32.62
CA LEU A 93 -0.25 -27.19 -33.94
C LEU A 93 -0.96 -28.20 -34.86
N ARG A 94 -1.34 -29.37 -34.33
CA ARG A 94 -1.97 -30.45 -35.12
C ARG A 94 -3.27 -30.02 -35.80
N VAL A 95 -4.09 -29.21 -35.13
CA VAL A 95 -5.34 -28.68 -35.69
C VAL A 95 -5.13 -27.36 -36.45
N GLY A 96 -3.93 -26.79 -36.41
CA GLY A 96 -3.60 -25.51 -37.05
C GLY A 96 -4.08 -24.27 -36.26
N LEU A 97 -4.28 -24.40 -34.94
CA LEU A 97 -4.60 -23.27 -34.06
C LEU A 97 -3.41 -22.33 -33.89
N VAL A 98 -2.19 -22.90 -33.89
CA VAL A 98 -0.93 -22.17 -33.97
C VAL A 98 -0.14 -22.64 -35.20
N ASP A 99 0.80 -21.82 -35.63
CA ASP A 99 1.53 -22.02 -36.88
C ASP A 99 2.83 -22.80 -36.65
N PHE A 100 3.46 -22.62 -35.48
CA PHE A 100 4.78 -23.18 -35.18
C PHE A 100 4.91 -23.67 -33.73
N ILE A 101 5.81 -24.64 -33.55
CA ILE A 101 6.43 -24.92 -32.25
C ILE A 101 7.92 -24.61 -32.39
N ALA A 102 8.42 -23.68 -31.58
CA ALA A 102 9.81 -23.23 -31.63
C ALA A 102 10.46 -23.35 -30.25
N ASN A 103 11.73 -23.73 -30.17
CA ASN A 103 12.41 -23.95 -28.90
C ASN A 103 12.85 -22.63 -28.24
N ASP A 104 13.17 -21.63 -29.05
CA ASP A 104 13.65 -20.32 -28.66
C ASP A 104 13.31 -19.29 -29.76
N LEU A 105 13.78 -18.05 -29.58
CA LEU A 105 13.54 -16.97 -30.53
C LEU A 105 14.27 -17.18 -31.87
N GLU A 106 15.45 -17.79 -31.86
CA GLU A 106 16.23 -17.99 -33.08
C GLU A 106 15.58 -19.06 -33.97
N ASP A 107 15.22 -20.20 -33.40
CA ASP A 107 14.44 -21.27 -34.05
C ASP A 107 13.14 -20.71 -34.62
N LEU A 108 12.44 -19.87 -33.85
CA LEU A 108 11.22 -19.22 -34.31
C LEU A 108 11.45 -18.31 -35.52
N LEU A 109 12.48 -17.45 -35.50
CA LEU A 109 12.77 -16.55 -36.60
C LEU A 109 13.19 -17.32 -37.86
N ASN A 110 13.86 -18.45 -37.71
CA ASN A 110 14.20 -19.34 -38.83
C ASN A 110 12.95 -20.01 -39.42
N GLN A 111 12.02 -20.50 -38.59
CA GLN A 111 10.77 -21.11 -39.05
C GLN A 111 9.80 -20.09 -39.69
N LEU A 112 9.84 -18.84 -39.22
CA LEU A 112 9.00 -17.75 -39.71
C LEU A 112 9.49 -17.17 -41.04
N ASP A 113 10.74 -17.46 -41.44
CA ASP A 113 11.30 -16.96 -42.69
C ASP A 113 10.57 -17.57 -43.89
N GLY A 114 10.14 -16.73 -44.83
CA GLY A 114 9.31 -17.14 -45.96
C GLY A 114 7.84 -17.38 -45.61
N TYR A 115 7.43 -17.28 -44.34
CA TYR A 115 6.02 -17.41 -43.95
C TYR A 115 5.22 -16.20 -44.41
N THR A 116 4.04 -16.43 -45.01
CA THR A 116 3.18 -15.36 -45.53
C THR A 116 2.03 -15.08 -44.58
N VAL A 117 1.95 -13.83 -44.10
CA VAL A 117 0.89 -13.35 -43.23
C VAL A 117 -0.10 -12.46 -43.98
N GLN A 118 -1.36 -12.48 -43.57
CA GLN A 118 -2.39 -11.60 -44.13
C GLN A 118 -2.40 -10.26 -43.41
N MET A 119 -2.14 -9.17 -44.11
CA MET A 119 -2.23 -7.80 -43.60
C MET A 119 -3.47 -7.12 -44.18
N ALA A 120 -3.90 -6.00 -43.59
CA ALA A 120 -4.98 -5.18 -44.16
C ALA A 120 -4.69 -4.69 -45.59
N SER A 121 -3.40 -4.52 -45.94
CA SER A 121 -2.95 -4.12 -47.27
C SER A 121 -2.72 -5.29 -48.25
N GLY A 122 -2.99 -6.54 -47.83
CA GLY A 122 -2.75 -7.76 -48.61
C GLY A 122 -1.72 -8.71 -47.98
N PRO A 123 -1.43 -9.85 -48.64
CA PRO A 123 -0.47 -10.83 -48.14
C PRO A 123 0.95 -10.26 -48.12
N ARG A 124 1.69 -10.53 -47.04
CA ARG A 124 3.09 -10.14 -46.87
C ARG A 124 3.93 -11.34 -46.44
N THR A 125 4.94 -11.67 -47.23
CA THR A 125 5.95 -12.68 -46.87
C THR A 125 6.96 -12.07 -45.90
N LEU A 126 7.24 -12.79 -44.82
CA LEU A 126 8.19 -12.40 -43.79
C LEU A 126 9.60 -12.84 -44.20
N HIS A 127 10.58 -11.97 -43.95
CA HIS A 127 12.00 -12.25 -44.12
C HIS A 127 12.67 -12.01 -42.77
N THR A 128 12.87 -13.09 -42.03
CA THR A 128 13.29 -13.07 -40.63
C THR A 128 14.61 -13.80 -40.39
N ALA A 129 15.11 -14.55 -41.37
CA ALA A 129 16.42 -15.17 -41.30
C ALA A 129 17.52 -14.09 -41.14
N GLY A 130 18.32 -14.21 -40.07
CA GLY A 130 19.38 -13.25 -39.75
C GLY A 130 18.88 -11.85 -39.35
N ALA A 131 17.60 -11.71 -38.99
CA ALA A 131 17.07 -10.45 -38.49
C ALA A 131 17.76 -10.03 -37.17
N ILE A 132 18.07 -8.74 -37.04
CA ILE A 132 18.58 -8.18 -35.80
C ILE A 132 17.40 -8.02 -34.83
N THR A 133 17.50 -8.66 -33.67
CA THR A 133 16.50 -8.56 -32.61
C THR A 133 16.85 -7.40 -31.68
N GLU A 134 15.91 -6.48 -31.51
CA GLU A 134 15.97 -5.43 -30.50
C GLU A 134 14.94 -5.73 -29.41
N GLU A 135 15.41 -5.92 -28.18
CA GLU A 135 14.53 -6.10 -27.04
C GLU A 135 13.97 -4.73 -26.63
N VAL A 136 12.64 -4.66 -26.49
CA VAL A 136 11.96 -3.47 -25.96
C VAL A 136 11.70 -3.73 -24.48
N PRO A 137 12.56 -3.23 -23.56
CA PRO A 137 12.37 -3.44 -22.14
C PRO A 137 11.16 -2.64 -21.65
N MET A 138 10.58 -3.08 -20.53
CA MET A 138 9.58 -2.28 -19.82
C MET A 138 10.18 -0.93 -19.43
N SER A 139 9.44 0.14 -19.68
CA SER A 139 9.75 1.47 -19.19
C SER A 139 9.72 1.51 -17.65
N LEU A 140 10.35 2.52 -17.04
CA LEU A 140 10.32 2.71 -15.59
C LEU A 140 8.88 2.78 -15.03
N ILE A 141 7.96 3.36 -15.81
CA ILE A 141 6.56 3.47 -15.41
C ILE A 141 5.90 2.09 -15.45
N GLU A 142 6.11 1.29 -16.50
CA GLU A 142 5.58 -0.08 -16.58
C GLU A 142 6.13 -0.98 -15.48
N GLN A 143 7.44 -0.90 -15.19
CA GLN A 143 8.05 -1.63 -14.07
C GLN A 143 7.42 -1.25 -12.73
N LEU A 144 7.17 0.05 -12.50
CA LEU A 144 6.48 0.52 -11.30
C LEU A 144 5.05 -0.01 -11.23
N LEU A 145 4.31 0.05 -12.33
CA LEU A 145 2.93 -0.42 -12.40
C LEU A 145 2.83 -1.94 -12.20
N GLU A 146 3.79 -2.71 -12.73
CA GLU A 146 3.91 -4.16 -12.52
C GLU A 146 4.16 -4.48 -11.04
N ILE A 147 5.03 -3.73 -10.37
CA ILE A 147 5.25 -3.91 -8.92
C ILE A 147 3.95 -3.71 -8.12
N LEU A 148 3.06 -2.83 -8.58
CA LEU A 148 1.75 -2.57 -7.94
C LEU A 148 0.72 -3.67 -8.19
N THR A 149 1.00 -4.64 -9.05
CA THR A 149 0.16 -5.86 -9.17
C THR A 149 0.49 -6.90 -8.11
N ASN A 150 1.50 -6.66 -7.26
CA ASN A 150 1.82 -7.53 -6.13
C ASN A 150 1.06 -7.10 -4.86
N PRO A 151 0.14 -7.93 -4.33
CA PRO A 151 -0.69 -7.58 -3.17
C PRO A 151 0.14 -7.30 -1.91
N ASN A 152 1.31 -7.94 -1.76
CA ASN A 152 2.19 -7.70 -0.61
C ASN A 152 2.79 -6.29 -0.66
N ILE A 153 3.17 -5.81 -1.86
CA ILE A 153 3.70 -4.46 -2.02
C ILE A 153 2.61 -3.42 -1.78
N VAL A 154 1.41 -3.62 -2.34
CA VAL A 154 0.26 -2.74 -2.11
C VAL A 154 -0.10 -2.68 -0.63
N PHE A 155 -0.10 -3.82 0.08
CA PHE A 155 -0.30 -3.85 1.53
C PHE A 155 0.79 -3.09 2.31
N LEU A 156 2.06 -3.24 1.93
CA LEU A 156 3.16 -2.51 2.56
C LEU A 156 3.03 -1.00 2.33
N LEU A 157 2.73 -0.58 1.10
CA LEU A 157 2.49 0.83 0.75
C LEU A 157 1.32 1.41 1.55
N LEU A 158 0.22 0.66 1.68
CA LEU A 158 -0.92 1.06 2.50
C LEU A 158 -0.51 1.22 3.97
N SER A 159 0.20 0.23 4.51
CA SER A 159 0.63 0.20 5.92
C SER A 159 1.61 1.34 6.26
N ILE A 160 2.62 1.54 5.42
CA ILE A 160 3.61 2.62 5.56
C ILE A 160 2.94 3.98 5.33
N GLY A 161 2.06 4.08 4.34
CA GLY A 161 1.33 5.29 4.01
C GLY A 161 0.49 5.80 5.18
N VAL A 162 -0.31 4.91 5.77
CA VAL A 162 -1.12 5.21 6.97
C VAL A 162 -0.23 5.63 8.15
N GLN A 163 0.88 4.93 8.40
CA GLN A 163 1.80 5.26 9.49
C GLN A 163 2.51 6.61 9.28
N ALA A 164 2.92 6.94 8.05
CA ALA A 164 3.60 8.19 7.74
C ALA A 164 2.65 9.40 7.90
N ILE A 165 1.40 9.28 7.46
CA ILE A 165 0.36 10.29 7.71
C ILE A 165 0.14 10.49 9.21
N PHE A 166 0.11 9.41 9.97
CA PHE A 166 -0.08 9.48 11.41
C PHE A 166 1.07 10.18 12.15
N ILE A 167 2.31 9.89 11.77
CA ILE A 167 3.49 10.54 12.35
C ILE A 167 3.43 12.06 12.07
N GLU A 168 3.05 12.46 10.86
CA GLU A 168 2.86 13.87 10.51
C GLU A 168 1.78 14.54 11.36
N LEU A 169 0.63 13.88 11.55
CA LEU A 169 -0.46 14.41 12.38
C LEU A 169 -0.11 14.49 13.87
N SER A 170 0.74 13.59 14.35
CA SER A 170 1.13 13.51 15.78
C SER A 170 2.24 14.50 16.15
N SER A 171 3.10 14.83 15.20
CA SER A 171 4.20 15.80 15.37
C SER A 171 4.21 16.79 14.20
N PRO A 172 3.25 17.74 14.18
CA PRO A 172 3.15 18.71 13.09
C PRO A 172 4.41 19.57 13.00
N GLY A 173 4.95 19.74 11.80
CA GLY A 173 6.14 20.57 11.55
C GLY A 173 7.13 19.95 10.55
N GLY A 174 6.95 18.67 10.22
CA GLY A 174 7.52 18.06 9.03
C GLY A 174 6.65 18.32 7.80
N TRP A 175 7.14 17.98 6.62
CA TRP A 175 6.31 17.79 5.42
C TRP A 175 6.63 16.48 4.72
N VAL A 176 7.83 15.94 4.98
CA VAL A 176 8.37 14.73 4.36
C VAL A 176 7.52 13.50 4.69
N SER A 177 7.12 13.32 5.95
CA SER A 177 6.26 12.20 6.37
C SER A 177 4.87 12.28 5.74
N GLY A 178 4.24 13.45 5.77
CA GLY A 178 2.94 13.66 5.14
C GLY A 178 2.95 13.41 3.63
N PHE A 179 3.96 13.94 2.92
CA PHE A 179 4.13 13.74 1.49
C PHE A 179 4.38 12.28 1.14
N LEU A 180 5.33 11.62 1.83
CA LEU A 180 5.61 10.20 1.63
C LEU A 180 4.37 9.35 1.90
N GLY A 181 3.63 9.67 2.96
CA GLY A 181 2.36 9.03 3.29
C GLY A 181 1.34 9.13 2.16
N ALA A 182 1.12 10.35 1.65
CA ALA A 182 0.19 10.60 0.56
C ALA A 182 0.57 9.85 -0.73
N VAL A 183 1.85 9.83 -1.09
CA VAL A 183 2.35 9.09 -2.27
C VAL A 183 2.14 7.60 -2.10
N CYS A 184 2.52 7.02 -0.95
CA CYS A 184 2.31 5.60 -0.66
C CYS A 184 0.83 5.21 -0.72
N LEU A 185 -0.06 6.05 -0.16
CA LEU A 185 -1.51 5.81 -0.21
C LEU A 185 -2.08 5.94 -1.63
N ALA A 186 -1.59 6.88 -2.43
CA ALA A 186 -2.02 7.03 -3.83
C ALA A 186 -1.60 5.82 -4.68
N LEU A 187 -0.36 5.34 -4.51
CA LEU A 187 0.12 4.13 -5.19
C LEU A 187 -0.62 2.87 -4.71
N ALA A 188 -0.89 2.75 -3.41
CA ALA A 188 -1.69 1.67 -2.88
C ALA A 188 -3.13 1.69 -3.42
N ALA A 189 -3.74 2.88 -3.53
CA ALA A 189 -5.07 3.04 -4.12
C ALA A 189 -5.11 2.61 -5.59
N TYR A 190 -4.08 2.95 -6.37
CA TYR A 190 -3.94 2.46 -7.74
C TYR A 190 -3.83 0.93 -7.77
N GLY A 191 -2.93 0.33 -6.97
CA GLY A 191 -2.77 -1.12 -6.91
C GLY A 191 -4.04 -1.86 -6.50
N MET A 192 -4.80 -1.32 -5.54
CA MET A 192 -6.12 -1.85 -5.17
C MET A 192 -7.17 -1.72 -6.29
N GLY A 193 -7.03 -0.78 -7.23
CA GLY A 193 -7.90 -0.69 -8.41
C GLY A 193 -7.62 -1.76 -9.45
N VAL A 194 -6.38 -2.28 -9.49
CA VAL A 194 -5.96 -3.37 -10.38
C VAL A 194 -6.23 -4.74 -9.75
N LEU A 195 -6.11 -4.84 -8.42
CA LEU A 195 -6.34 -6.06 -7.65
C LEU A 195 -7.82 -6.26 -7.33
N SER A 196 -8.26 -7.52 -7.26
CA SER A 196 -9.63 -7.87 -6.84
C SER A 196 -9.78 -7.78 -5.32
N VAL A 197 -9.80 -6.55 -4.78
CA VAL A 197 -9.88 -6.29 -3.33
C VAL A 197 -11.31 -6.21 -2.80
N ASN A 198 -11.48 -6.54 -1.52
CA ASN A 198 -12.75 -6.35 -0.81
C ASN A 198 -12.72 -5.07 0.04
N TRP A 199 -13.45 -4.06 -0.42
CA TRP A 199 -13.58 -2.75 0.23
C TRP A 199 -14.08 -2.80 1.68
N PHE A 200 -14.73 -3.89 2.12
CA PHE A 200 -15.09 -4.07 3.53
C PHE A 200 -13.85 -4.14 4.44
N GLY A 201 -12.72 -4.67 3.95
CA GLY A 201 -11.46 -4.70 4.70
C GLY A 201 -10.89 -3.30 4.94
N LEU A 202 -11.14 -2.35 4.03
CA LEU A 202 -10.73 -0.97 4.19
C LEU A 202 -11.44 -0.29 5.38
N VAL A 203 -12.70 -0.63 5.63
CA VAL A 203 -13.44 -0.13 6.80
C VAL A 203 -12.75 -0.55 8.09
N PHE A 204 -12.32 -1.81 8.19
CA PHE A 204 -11.56 -2.30 9.35
C PHE A 204 -10.20 -1.61 9.52
N LEU A 205 -9.51 -1.29 8.41
CA LEU A 205 -8.25 -0.53 8.47
C LEU A 205 -8.47 0.90 8.97
N ILE A 206 -9.54 1.56 8.52
CA ILE A 206 -9.92 2.90 9.03
C ILE A 206 -10.26 2.81 10.53
N ILE A 207 -11.02 1.79 10.95
CA ILE A 207 -11.33 1.57 12.37
C ILE A 207 -10.04 1.37 13.18
N ALA A 208 -9.12 0.52 12.72
CA ALA A 208 -7.84 0.31 13.38
C ALA A 208 -7.08 1.63 13.60
N PHE A 209 -7.06 2.47 12.57
CA PHE A 209 -6.43 3.78 12.63
C PHE A 209 -7.09 4.74 13.62
N VAL A 210 -8.43 4.78 13.63
CA VAL A 210 -9.19 5.59 14.59
C VAL A 210 -8.92 5.11 16.01
N LEU A 211 -8.91 3.79 16.26
CA LEU A 211 -8.60 3.22 17.57
C LEU A 211 -7.21 3.62 18.04
N PHE A 212 -6.22 3.59 17.15
CA PHE A 212 -4.87 4.05 17.46
C PHE A 212 -4.79 5.54 17.84
N ILE A 213 -5.50 6.41 17.11
CA ILE A 213 -5.56 7.85 17.42
C ILE A 213 -6.26 8.10 18.76
N VAL A 214 -7.37 7.40 19.01
CA VAL A 214 -8.13 7.55 20.26
C VAL A 214 -7.30 7.10 21.46
N ASP A 215 -6.50 6.04 21.34
CA ASP A 215 -5.65 5.56 22.44
C ASP A 215 -4.58 6.58 22.86
N ILE A 216 -4.12 7.46 21.95
CA ILE A 216 -3.21 8.55 22.32
C ILE A 216 -3.94 9.61 23.16
N LYS A 217 -5.16 9.99 22.76
CA LYS A 217 -5.92 11.06 23.42
C LYS A 217 -6.54 10.61 24.74
N ALA A 218 -6.91 9.34 24.84
CA ALA A 218 -7.48 8.71 26.03
C ALA A 218 -6.71 7.42 26.33
N PRO A 219 -5.59 7.48 27.08
CA PRO A 219 -4.73 6.32 27.30
C PRO A 219 -5.50 5.19 28.01
N THR A 220 -5.81 4.12 27.29
CA THR A 220 -6.63 2.99 27.81
C THR A 220 -5.79 1.81 28.30
N HIS A 221 -4.55 2.09 28.75
CA HIS A 221 -3.57 1.04 29.11
C HIS A 221 -3.29 0.04 27.96
N GLY A 222 -3.46 0.46 26.69
CA GLY A 222 -3.14 -0.36 25.51
C GLY A 222 -4.24 -1.29 25.03
N ALA A 223 -5.45 -1.23 25.64
CA ALA A 223 -6.59 -2.01 25.18
C ALA A 223 -7.02 -1.61 23.75
N LEU A 224 -7.10 -0.30 23.48
CA LEU A 224 -7.44 0.22 22.14
C LEU A 224 -6.35 -0.11 21.11
N THR A 225 -5.06 -0.02 21.48
CA THR A 225 -3.96 -0.47 20.60
C THR A 225 -4.09 -1.94 20.24
N THR A 226 -4.41 -2.81 21.19
CA THR A 226 -4.60 -4.25 20.93
C THR A 226 -5.78 -4.51 19.98
N ALA A 227 -6.91 -3.84 20.22
CA ALA A 227 -8.07 -3.89 19.33
C ALA A 227 -7.77 -3.32 17.94
N GLY A 228 -6.95 -2.27 17.87
CA GLY A 228 -6.46 -1.67 16.63
C GLY A 228 -5.60 -2.63 15.82
N ILE A 229 -4.65 -3.34 16.45
CA ILE A 229 -3.83 -4.37 15.79
C ILE A 229 -4.72 -5.50 15.26
N GLY A 230 -5.67 -5.98 16.08
CA GLY A 230 -6.63 -7.02 15.65
C GLY A 230 -7.45 -6.56 14.44
N SER A 231 -7.99 -5.34 14.50
CA SER A 231 -8.75 -4.73 13.40
C SER A 231 -7.89 -4.52 12.16
N PHE A 232 -6.61 -4.17 12.32
CA PHE A 232 -5.67 -4.00 11.22
C PHE A 232 -5.40 -5.33 10.50
N ILE A 233 -5.09 -6.39 11.26
CA ILE A 233 -4.84 -7.73 10.71
C ILE A 233 -6.09 -8.27 10.02
N VAL A 234 -7.25 -8.20 10.68
CA VAL A 234 -8.53 -8.63 10.08
C VAL A 234 -8.84 -7.80 8.84
N GLY A 235 -8.67 -6.48 8.90
CA GLY A 235 -8.90 -5.58 7.77
C GLY A 235 -8.03 -5.91 6.56
N ALA A 236 -6.73 -6.15 6.77
CA ALA A 236 -5.81 -6.53 5.70
C ALA A 236 -6.17 -7.90 5.09
N LEU A 237 -6.51 -8.89 5.91
CA LEU A 237 -6.92 -10.21 5.43
C LEU A 237 -8.26 -10.17 4.69
N VAL A 238 -9.23 -9.41 5.17
CA VAL A 238 -10.49 -9.22 4.44
C VAL A 238 -10.22 -8.49 3.13
N LEU A 239 -9.39 -7.44 3.13
CA LEU A 239 -9.12 -6.63 1.95
C LEU A 239 -8.49 -7.43 0.80
N PHE A 240 -7.50 -8.29 1.10
CA PHE A 240 -6.73 -9.01 0.07
C PHE A 240 -6.99 -10.53 -0.01
N ASN A 241 -7.59 -11.15 1.01
CA ASN A 241 -7.78 -12.61 1.10
C ASN A 241 -9.26 -13.01 1.22
N SER A 242 -10.16 -12.20 0.65
CA SER A 242 -11.59 -12.52 0.64
C SER A 242 -11.90 -13.79 -0.18
N PRO A 243 -13.03 -14.47 0.13
CA PRO A 243 -13.54 -15.54 -0.72
C PRO A 243 -13.71 -15.04 -2.17
N GLY A 244 -13.21 -15.80 -3.14
CA GLY A 244 -13.18 -15.42 -4.56
C GLY A 244 -11.82 -14.92 -5.03
N THR A 245 -11.00 -14.29 -4.18
CA THR A 245 -9.70 -13.75 -4.62
C THR A 245 -8.75 -14.87 -5.06
N PRO A 246 -8.18 -14.80 -6.28
CA PRO A 246 -7.21 -15.75 -6.79
C PRO A 246 -6.01 -15.89 -5.86
N GLN A 247 -5.46 -17.10 -5.70
CA GLN A 247 -4.37 -17.35 -4.73
C GLN A 247 -3.13 -16.47 -4.97
N PHE A 248 -2.81 -16.14 -6.22
CA PHE A 248 -1.68 -15.29 -6.59
C PHE A 248 -1.91 -13.80 -6.26
N GLN A 249 -3.16 -13.37 -6.03
CA GLN A 249 -3.51 -12.02 -5.60
C GLN A 249 -3.73 -11.90 -4.08
N ARG A 250 -3.46 -12.96 -3.31
CA ARG A 250 -3.58 -12.92 -1.85
C ARG A 250 -2.34 -12.35 -1.21
N VAL A 251 -2.54 -11.57 -0.15
CA VAL A 251 -1.44 -11.13 0.71
C VAL A 251 -0.98 -12.30 1.58
N SER A 252 0.33 -12.38 1.81
CA SER A 252 0.89 -13.43 2.64
C SER A 252 0.53 -13.21 4.12
N LEU A 253 -0.08 -14.23 4.74
CA LEU A 253 -0.48 -14.19 6.15
C LEU A 253 0.71 -13.88 7.10
N PRO A 254 1.91 -14.46 6.92
CA PRO A 254 3.06 -14.12 7.77
C PRO A 254 3.45 -12.64 7.68
N LEU A 255 3.37 -12.03 6.49
CA LEU A 255 3.66 -10.61 6.31
C LEU A 255 2.64 -9.75 7.04
N VAL A 256 1.35 -10.06 6.92
CA VAL A 256 0.29 -9.31 7.63
C VAL A 256 0.49 -9.37 9.13
N ILE A 257 0.79 -10.54 9.68
CA ILE A 257 1.04 -10.72 11.12
C ILE A 257 2.28 -9.93 11.53
N LEU A 258 3.39 -10.04 10.78
CA LEU A 258 4.63 -9.33 11.08
C LEU A 258 4.42 -7.81 11.07
N VAL A 259 3.80 -7.27 10.02
CA VAL A 259 3.52 -5.83 9.89
C VAL A 259 2.55 -5.38 10.97
N GLY A 260 1.53 -6.18 11.31
CA GLY A 260 0.62 -5.89 12.41
C GLY A 260 1.33 -5.80 13.77
N ILE A 261 2.24 -6.73 14.07
CA ILE A 261 3.05 -6.72 15.29
C ILE A 261 3.99 -5.50 15.31
N LEU A 262 4.70 -5.22 14.21
CA LEU A 262 5.61 -4.07 14.12
C LEU A 262 4.86 -2.74 14.28
N THR A 263 3.68 -2.63 13.65
CA THR A 263 2.80 -1.48 13.81
C THR A 263 2.38 -1.33 15.28
N GLY A 264 1.92 -2.42 15.91
CA GLY A 264 1.59 -2.45 17.33
C GLY A 264 2.73 -2.03 18.25
N LEU A 265 3.94 -2.52 17.99
CA LEU A 265 5.14 -2.15 18.73
C LEU A 265 5.48 -0.66 18.58
N LEU A 266 5.39 -0.12 17.36
CA LEU A 266 5.57 1.30 17.10
C LEU A 266 4.59 2.14 17.92
N PHE A 267 3.30 1.79 17.91
CA PHE A 267 2.28 2.48 18.71
C PHE A 267 2.55 2.39 20.21
N ALA A 268 2.94 1.22 20.72
CA ALA A 268 3.29 1.05 22.12
C ALA A 268 4.47 1.95 22.54
N VAL A 269 5.49 2.08 21.68
CA VAL A 269 6.63 2.99 21.92
C VAL A 269 6.18 4.45 21.93
N ILE A 270 5.35 4.88 20.98
CA ILE A 270 4.84 6.25 20.90
C ILE A 270 4.00 6.59 22.14
N ILE A 271 3.08 5.72 22.55
CA ILE A 271 2.29 5.89 23.77
C ILE A 271 3.20 5.94 25.00
N GLY A 272 4.24 5.10 25.04
CA GLY A 272 5.25 5.12 26.09
C GLY A 272 5.94 6.48 26.22
N PHE A 273 6.30 7.11 25.10
CA PHE A 273 6.87 8.47 25.08
C PHE A 273 5.84 9.53 25.47
N ALA A 274 4.61 9.47 24.96
CA ALA A 274 3.55 10.42 25.26
C ALA A 274 3.20 10.42 26.76
N LEU A 275 3.04 9.24 27.37
CA LEU A 275 2.80 9.09 28.81
C LEU A 275 3.98 9.60 29.64
N ARG A 276 5.22 9.36 29.21
CA ARG A 276 6.41 9.91 29.88
C ARG A 276 6.46 11.44 29.77
N ALA A 277 6.05 12.00 28.64
CA ALA A 277 6.02 13.45 28.43
C ALA A 277 4.97 14.12 29.33
N GLN A 278 3.76 13.54 29.45
CA GLN A 278 2.72 14.06 30.35
C GLN A 278 3.11 14.00 31.83
N LYS A 279 3.93 13.03 32.25
CA LYS A 279 4.38 12.89 33.64
C LYS A 279 5.55 13.82 34.01
N ARG A 280 6.08 14.61 33.07
CA ARG A 280 7.12 15.59 33.40
C ARG A 280 6.47 16.75 34.16
N PRO A 281 7.00 17.14 35.34
CA PRO A 281 6.48 18.28 36.07
C PRO A 281 6.55 19.54 35.20
N VAL A 282 5.54 20.39 35.30
CA VAL A 282 5.49 21.68 34.60
C VAL A 282 6.56 22.59 35.21
N ILE A 283 7.66 22.81 34.47
CA ILE A 283 8.79 23.64 34.94
C ILE A 283 8.60 25.13 34.50
N THR A 284 7.59 25.43 33.69
CA THR A 284 7.37 26.76 33.11
C THR A 284 6.10 27.44 33.64
N GLY A 285 6.17 28.72 33.96
CA GLY A 285 5.02 29.53 34.40
C GLY A 285 4.81 29.59 35.92
N GLN A 286 3.63 30.07 36.34
CA GLN A 286 3.30 30.32 37.76
C GLN A 286 3.44 29.07 38.66
N GLU A 287 3.23 27.87 38.11
CA GLU A 287 3.33 26.60 38.84
C GLU A 287 4.79 26.16 39.09
N GLY A 288 5.72 26.45 38.17
CA GLY A 288 7.15 26.14 38.32
C GLY A 288 7.90 27.10 39.23
N MET A 289 7.31 28.28 39.48
CA MET A 289 7.88 29.32 40.35
C MET A 289 7.65 29.03 41.83
N ARG A 290 6.63 28.24 42.19
CA ARG A 290 6.32 27.90 43.58
C ARG A 290 7.39 26.98 44.17
N GLY A 291 8.01 27.39 45.28
CA GLY A 291 9.14 26.70 45.90
C GLY A 291 10.50 27.04 45.28
N GLN A 292 10.55 27.88 44.24
CA GLN A 292 11.81 28.34 43.67
C GLN A 292 12.49 29.35 44.61
N THR A 293 13.82 29.27 44.71
CA THR A 293 14.61 30.25 45.47
C THR A 293 15.10 31.38 44.59
N GLY A 294 15.03 32.61 45.08
CA GLY A 294 15.51 33.81 44.43
C GLY A 294 16.38 34.69 45.34
N ILE A 295 16.81 35.83 44.84
CA ILE A 295 17.55 36.85 45.59
C ILE A 295 16.77 38.16 45.57
N ALA A 296 16.56 38.76 46.75
CA ALA A 296 15.96 40.08 46.87
C ALA A 296 16.87 41.15 46.22
N ARG A 297 16.36 41.86 45.22
CA ARG A 297 17.09 42.95 44.53
C ARG A 297 16.86 44.31 45.17
N THR A 298 15.74 44.48 45.86
CA THR A 298 15.45 45.61 46.77
C THR A 298 15.13 45.08 48.17
N ASP A 299 15.04 45.98 49.15
CA ASP A 299 14.35 45.65 50.40
C ASP A 299 12.86 45.37 50.09
N ILE A 300 12.25 44.47 50.84
CA ILE A 300 10.84 44.05 50.67
C ILE A 300 10.12 44.31 51.98
N ASP A 301 9.29 45.35 52.01
CA ASP A 301 8.44 45.73 53.15
C ASP A 301 7.34 46.74 52.72
N PRO A 302 6.08 46.33 52.49
CA PRO A 302 5.63 44.96 52.23
C PRO A 302 5.95 44.49 50.80
N THR A 303 6.27 45.42 49.89
CA THR A 303 6.57 45.13 48.48
C THR A 303 8.02 45.48 48.11
N GLY A 304 8.54 44.81 47.08
CA GLY A 304 9.89 45.00 46.55
C GLY A 304 10.10 44.19 45.28
N GLN A 305 11.36 43.92 44.92
CA GLN A 305 11.71 43.13 43.73
C GLN A 305 12.61 41.96 44.09
N VAL A 306 12.32 40.81 43.49
CA VAL A 306 13.07 39.57 43.63
C VAL A 306 13.49 39.08 42.26
N GLN A 307 14.74 38.65 42.13
CA GLN A 307 15.16 37.87 40.98
C GLN A 307 14.97 36.38 41.27
N ALA A 308 14.07 35.75 40.54
CA ALA A 308 13.80 34.31 40.59
C ALA A 308 14.11 33.71 39.20
N GLY A 309 15.04 32.76 39.14
CA GLY A 309 15.63 32.32 37.87
C GLY A 309 16.36 33.46 37.15
N SER A 310 16.00 33.70 35.88
CA SER A 310 16.57 34.78 35.05
C SER A 310 15.70 36.03 34.98
N GLU A 311 14.60 36.08 35.74
CA GLU A 311 13.57 37.10 35.61
C GLU A 311 13.45 37.94 36.90
N LEU A 312 13.12 39.22 36.73
CA LEU A 312 12.90 40.17 37.82
C LEU A 312 11.40 40.32 38.06
N TRP A 313 10.95 39.99 39.27
CA TRP A 313 9.54 39.95 39.63
C TRP A 313 9.24 40.95 40.75
N THR A 314 8.04 41.52 40.71
CA THR A 314 7.50 42.26 41.86
C THR A 314 7.14 41.25 42.94
N ALA A 315 7.66 41.45 44.13
CA ALA A 315 7.47 40.55 45.25
C ALA A 315 6.76 41.26 46.41
N GLU A 316 5.88 40.53 47.07
CA GLU A 316 5.18 40.95 48.30
C GLU A 316 5.49 39.95 49.42
N LEU A 317 5.61 40.47 50.64
CA LEU A 317 5.91 39.66 51.80
C LEU A 317 4.74 38.71 52.13
N ALA A 318 5.02 37.43 52.35
CA ALA A 318 4.00 36.52 52.84
C ALA A 318 3.50 36.93 54.24
N GLN A 319 2.20 36.72 54.50
CA GLN A 319 1.56 37.11 55.77
C GLN A 319 2.32 36.56 56.98
N GLY A 320 2.64 37.44 57.95
CA GLY A 320 3.35 37.08 59.18
C GLY A 320 4.87 36.94 59.06
N CYS A 321 5.47 37.25 57.91
CA CYS A 321 6.92 37.24 57.73
C CYS A 321 7.59 38.56 58.17
N LYS A 322 8.90 38.51 58.44
CA LYS A 322 9.73 39.70 58.71
C LYS A 322 10.23 40.31 57.41
N ALA A 323 10.45 41.62 57.39
CA ALA A 323 11.04 42.34 56.26
C ALA A 323 12.33 41.67 55.76
N ILE A 324 12.47 41.59 54.44
CA ILE A 324 13.59 40.94 53.75
C ILE A 324 14.49 42.03 53.20
N ARG A 325 15.79 41.96 53.50
CA ARG A 325 16.75 42.95 53.00
C ARG A 325 17.27 42.58 51.61
N ARG A 326 17.69 43.60 50.86
CA ARG A 326 18.40 43.45 49.59
C ARG A 326 19.58 42.49 49.74
N GLY A 327 19.66 41.52 48.84
CA GLY A 327 20.69 40.48 48.79
C GLY A 327 20.34 39.21 49.57
N GLU A 328 19.26 39.19 50.35
CA GLU A 328 18.83 37.98 51.06
C GLU A 328 18.16 36.97 50.11
N ARG A 329 18.33 35.68 50.42
CA ARG A 329 17.66 34.60 49.70
C ARG A 329 16.20 34.52 50.11
N VAL A 330 15.34 34.35 49.12
CA VAL A 330 13.90 34.24 49.30
C VAL A 330 13.38 32.97 48.65
N GLU A 331 12.29 32.44 49.18
CA GLU A 331 11.56 31.31 48.62
C GLU A 331 10.17 31.80 48.21
N VAL A 332 9.77 31.47 46.99
CA VAL A 332 8.45 31.82 46.43
C VAL A 332 7.40 30.89 47.02
N VAL A 333 6.43 31.44 47.75
CA VAL A 333 5.37 30.69 48.44
C VAL A 333 4.17 30.47 47.52
N THR A 334 3.77 31.52 46.79
CA THR A 334 2.68 31.51 45.81
C THR A 334 2.94 32.59 44.74
N VAL A 335 2.34 32.40 43.57
CA VAL A 335 2.33 33.39 42.49
C VAL A 335 0.90 33.92 42.32
N GLU A 336 0.72 35.23 42.43
CA GLU A 336 -0.56 35.93 42.29
C GLU A 336 -0.46 36.92 41.12
N GLY A 337 -0.81 36.46 39.91
CA GLY A 337 -0.71 37.28 38.70
C GLY A 337 0.75 37.62 38.35
N LEU A 338 1.11 38.91 38.48
CA LEU A 338 2.46 39.46 38.27
C LEU A 338 3.23 39.68 39.59
N HIS A 339 2.65 39.29 40.73
CA HIS A 339 3.27 39.42 42.05
C HIS A 339 3.65 38.06 42.62
N LEU A 340 4.85 37.95 43.19
CA LEU A 340 5.30 36.77 43.93
C LEU A 340 5.10 37.01 45.42
N ARG A 341 4.44 36.09 46.13
CA ARG A 341 4.51 36.09 47.60
C ARG A 341 5.76 35.35 48.03
N VAL A 342 6.62 36.03 48.76
CA VAL A 342 7.93 35.51 49.15
C VAL A 342 8.10 35.50 50.66
N ARG A 343 8.85 34.51 51.15
CA ARG A 343 9.34 34.47 52.52
C ARG A 343 10.86 34.37 52.50
N LYS A 344 11.50 34.72 53.61
CA LYS A 344 12.93 34.48 53.77
C LYS A 344 13.21 32.98 53.65
N ALA A 345 14.11 32.59 52.75
CA ALA A 345 14.50 31.20 52.64
C ALA A 345 15.22 30.78 53.93
N GLY A 346 14.85 29.62 54.49
CA GLY A 346 15.66 28.96 55.52
C GLY A 346 17.05 28.67 54.97
N LYS A 347 18.06 28.64 55.86
CA LYS A 347 19.42 28.22 55.47
C LYS A 347 19.43 26.86 54.80
#